data_AF-A0A060C4I4-F1
#
_entry.id   AF-A0A060C4I4-F1
#
_cell.length_a   1.000
_cell.length_b   1.000
_cell.length_c   1.000
_cell.angle_alpha   90.00
_cell.angle_beta   90.00
_cell.angle_gamma   90.00
#
_symmetry.space_group_name_H-M   'P 1'
#
loop_
_entity.id
_entity.type
_entity.pdbx_description
1 polymer ?
#
loop_
_entity_poly.entity_id
_entity_poly.type
_entity_poly.pdbx_seq_one_letter_code
_entity_poly.pdbx_strand_id
1 'polypeptide(L)' 'MGFKCFRTSIAWTRIFPRGDELEPNEAGLQFYDDLFDECLK' A
#
# COMPACT_ATOMS: atom_id res chain seq x y z
N MET A 1 -10.93 3.65 -19.64
CA MET A 1 -10.54 4.77 -18.74
C MET A 1 -9.15 5.32 -19.09
N GLY A 2 -8.17 4.51 -19.53
CA GLY A 2 -6.96 5.02 -20.20
C GLY A 2 -6.06 5.89 -19.33
N PHE A 3 -6.06 5.64 -18.02
CA PHE A 3 -5.35 6.45 -17.04
C PHE A 3 -3.83 6.35 -17.26
N LYS A 4 -3.17 7.50 -17.19
CA LYS A 4 -1.70 7.60 -17.29
C LYS A 4 -1.02 7.57 -15.92
N CYS A 5 -1.79 7.83 -14.87
CA CYS A 5 -1.36 7.69 -13.49
C CYS A 5 -2.58 7.41 -12.61
N PHE A 6 -2.34 6.74 -11.49
CA PHE A 6 -3.32 6.51 -10.45
C PHE A 6 -2.77 7.05 -9.14
N ARG A 7 -3.41 8.08 -8.59
CA ARG A 7 -3.01 8.71 -7.32
C ARG A 7 -3.88 8.18 -6.20
N THR A 8 -3.25 7.53 -5.23
CA THR A 8 -3.88 7.07 -3.99
C THR A 8 -2.96 7.35 -2.80
N SER A 9 -3.44 7.12 -1.58
CA SER A 9 -2.68 7.23 -0.34
C SER A 9 -2.39 5.86 0.25
N ILE A 10 -1.19 5.68 0.79
CA ILE A 10 -0.87 4.55 1.67
C ILE A 10 -1.50 4.82 3.04
N ALA A 11 -2.31 3.90 3.53
CA ALA A 11 -2.98 4.00 4.81
C ALA A 11 -1.97 3.63 5.91
N TRP A 12 -1.61 4.60 6.74
CA TRP A 12 -0.66 4.39 7.84
C TRP A 12 -1.09 3.22 8.74
N THR A 13 -2.37 3.16 9.09
CA THR A 13 -2.94 2.11 9.95
C THR A 13 -2.87 0.70 9.37
N ARG A 14 -2.55 0.54 8.07
CA ARG A 14 -2.26 -0.77 7.48
C ARG A 14 -0.81 -1.19 7.66
N ILE A 15 0.11 -0.23 7.73
CA ILE A 15 1.56 -0.49 7.85
C ILE A 15 1.97 -0.51 9.33
N PHE A 16 1.51 0.45 10.12
CA PHE A 16 1.67 0.49 11.58
C PHE A 16 0.30 0.67 12.23
N PRO A 17 -0.40 -0.43 12.57
CA PRO A 17 -1.76 -0.40 13.09
C PRO A 17 -1.96 0.47 14.33
N ARG A 18 -0.98 0.47 15.24
CA ARG A 18 -0.98 1.26 16.47
C ARG A 18 -0.06 2.49 16.37
N GLY A 19 0.89 2.46 15.45
CA GLY A 19 1.79 3.58 15.16
C GLY A 19 3.07 3.58 15.99
N ASP A 20 3.24 2.61 16.88
CA ASP A 20 4.36 2.44 17.79
C ASP A 20 5.09 1.10 17.61
N GLU A 21 4.67 0.28 16.63
CA GLU A 21 5.34 -0.97 16.32
C GLU A 21 6.76 -0.73 15.77
N LEU A 22 7.72 -1.56 16.18
CA LEU A 22 9.10 -1.49 15.68
C LEU A 22 9.23 -2.03 14.24
N GLU A 23 8.34 -2.95 13.88
CA GLU A 23 8.32 -3.61 12.58
C GLU A 23 6.98 -3.33 11.89
N PRO A 24 6.99 -3.11 10.56
CA PRO A 24 5.77 -2.89 9.80
C PRO A 24 4.95 -4.18 9.69
N ASN A 25 3.64 -4.02 9.47
CA ASN A 25 2.73 -5.12 9.16
C ASN A 25 2.94 -5.58 7.70
N GLU A 26 3.57 -6.74 7.53
CA GLU A 26 3.90 -7.34 6.23
C GLU A 26 2.66 -7.53 5.32
N ALA A 27 1.52 -7.93 5.87
CA ALA A 27 0.29 -8.07 5.09
C ALA A 27 -0.21 -6.72 4.55
N GLY A 28 0.08 -5.63 5.26
CA GLY A 28 -0.20 -4.27 4.80
C GLY A 28 0.69 -3.86 3.64
N LEU A 29 1.97 -4.26 3.67
CA LEU A 29 2.93 -4.01 2.59
C LEU A 29 2.57 -4.80 1.34
N GLN A 30 2.34 -6.12 1.46
CA GLN A 30 1.97 -6.99 0.35
C GLN A 30 0.73 -6.48 -0.41
N PHE A 31 -0.25 -5.92 0.30
CA PHE A 31 -1.42 -5.32 -0.35
C PHE A 31 -1.04 -4.18 -1.32
N TYR A 32 -0.08 -3.32 -0.94
CA TYR A 32 0.36 -2.22 -1.79
C TYR A 32 1.26 -2.71 -2.92
N ASP A 33 2.06 -3.74 -2.71
CA ASP A 33 2.81 -4.40 -3.78
C ASP A 33 1.85 -4.96 -4.84
N ASP A 34 0.84 -5.72 -4.44
CA ASP A 34 -0.17 -6.27 -5.36
C ASP A 34 -0.93 -5.16 -6.11
N LEU A 35 -1.26 -4.05 -5.42
CA LEU A 35 -1.95 -2.91 -6.00
C LEU A 35 -1.08 -2.21 -7.06
N PHE A 36 0.19 -2.00 -6.77
CA PHE A 36 1.12 -1.32 -7.68
C PHE A 36 1.48 -2.22 -8.87
N ASP A 37 1.65 -3.52 -8.64
CA ASP A 37 1.83 -4.51 -9.70
C ASP A 37 0.64 -4.51 -10.66
N GLU A 38 -0.59 -4.42 -10.17
CA GLU A 38 -1.77 -4.31 -11.03
C GLU A 38 -1.84 -2.97 -11.78
N CYS A 39 -1.36 -1.87 -11.18
CA CYS A 39 -1.29 -0.57 -11.85
C CYS A 39 -0.23 -0.51 -12.97
N LEU A 40 0.78 -1.38 -12.93
CA LEU A 40 1.90 -1.42 -13.87
C LEU A 40 1.72 -2.43 -15.01
N LYS A 41 0.70 -3.29 -14.94
CA LYS A 41 0.30 -4.21 -16.03
C LYS A 41 -0.37 -3.49 -17.20
#